data_AF-A0A661IVE9-F1
#
_entry.id   AF-A0A661IVE9-F1
#
_cell.length_a   1.000
_cell.length_b   1.000
_cell.length_c   1.000
_cell.angle_alpha   90.00
_cell.angle_beta   90.00
_cell.angle_gamma   90.00
#
_symmetry.space_group_name_H-M   'P 1'
#
loop_
_entity.id
_entity.type
_entity.pdbx_description
1 polymer ?
#
loop_
_entity_poly.entity_id
_entity_poly.type
_entity_poly.pdbx_seq_one_letter_code
_entity_poly.pdbx_strand_id
1 'polypeptide(L)'
;MGIDLCKRNGHTHVSFNNNHERRIDTSIQESITWKNTKGMQSCSLLIRHRSNDKIDGNPFIYALKKLNDCKIDRISLLTISKNAEENLNTAISGKDYDLIIIIPSSSKIGHIIAKRIKNKISNAIIGAKIFRKNFNHEIIQQIESQEIKEKDHKQISILLSSLHKAKKHQFALKKVPRGIREYCNPLSVKDNKLITEYNNILLVDDTVSSGTTLYNAKQIIHSFNPNASIEVISLLGTIH
;
A
#
# COMPACT_ATOMS: atom_id res chain seq x y z
N MET A 1 -12.22 -16.09 7.93
CA MET A 1 -12.43 -16.59 6.53
C MET A 1 -11.22 -16.25 5.67
N GLY A 2 -10.73 -17.10 4.76
CA GLY A 2 -9.43 -16.90 4.11
C GLY A 2 -9.31 -17.42 2.69
N ILE A 3 -8.10 -17.78 2.27
CA ILE A 3 -7.82 -18.19 0.88
C ILE A 3 -7.05 -19.50 0.77
N ASP A 4 -7.46 -20.30 -0.21
CA ASP A 4 -6.74 -21.48 -0.68
C ASP A 4 -6.01 -21.21 -1.98
N LEU A 5 -4.97 -22.01 -2.21
CA LEU A 5 -4.18 -22.00 -3.42
C LEU A 5 -4.21 -23.38 -4.05
N CYS A 6 -4.56 -23.47 -5.32
CA CYS A 6 -4.39 -24.69 -6.11
C CYS A 6 -3.63 -24.38 -7.40
N LYS A 7 -2.76 -25.31 -7.83
CA LYS A 7 -2.11 -25.19 -9.14
C LYS A 7 -2.99 -25.85 -10.20
N ARG A 8 -3.32 -25.13 -11.27
CA ARG A 8 -4.06 -25.65 -12.43
C ARG A 8 -3.48 -25.06 -13.71
N ASN A 9 -3.15 -25.90 -14.68
CA ASN A 9 -2.62 -25.49 -16.00
C ASN A 9 -1.44 -24.50 -15.89
N GLY A 10 -0.50 -24.76 -14.98
CA GLY A 10 0.65 -23.87 -14.75
C GLY A 10 0.35 -22.58 -13.97
N HIS A 11 -0.91 -22.28 -13.67
CA HIS A 11 -1.32 -21.09 -12.92
C HIS A 11 -1.61 -21.41 -11.45
N THR A 12 -1.38 -20.43 -10.58
CA THR A 12 -1.83 -20.49 -9.18
C THR A 12 -3.21 -19.87 -9.07
N HIS A 13 -4.22 -20.69 -8.76
CA HIS A 13 -5.59 -20.24 -8.56
C HIS A 13 -5.84 -19.99 -7.08
N VAL A 14 -6.27 -18.77 -6.78
CA VAL A 14 -6.72 -18.30 -5.46
C VAL A 14 -8.22 -18.50 -5.38
N SER A 15 -8.69 -19.16 -4.32
CA SER A 15 -10.12 -19.34 -4.04
C SER A 15 -10.43 -18.94 -2.60
N PHE A 16 -11.64 -18.42 -2.38
CA PHE A 16 -12.16 -18.14 -1.05
C PHE A 16 -12.43 -19.45 -0.30
N ASN A 17 -12.12 -19.47 1.00
CA ASN A 17 -12.46 -20.56 1.89
C ASN A 17 -12.97 -20.01 3.23
N ASN A 18 -14.20 -20.35 3.61
CA ASN A 18 -14.82 -19.89 4.85
C ASN A 18 -14.36 -20.66 6.10
N ASN A 19 -13.70 -21.80 5.96
CA ASN A 19 -13.36 -22.71 7.06
C ASN A 19 -12.06 -22.35 7.79
N HIS A 20 -11.30 -21.35 7.33
CA HIS A 20 -10.06 -20.93 7.99
C HIS A 20 -9.68 -19.48 7.64
N GLU A 21 -8.61 -18.96 8.24
CA GLU A 21 -8.05 -17.60 8.01
C GLU A 21 -6.63 -17.62 7.44
N ARG A 22 -6.21 -18.75 6.87
CA ARG A 22 -4.86 -18.91 6.31
C ARG A 22 -4.61 -17.88 5.20
N ARG A 23 -3.39 -17.32 5.21
CA ARG A 23 -2.83 -16.30 4.28
C ARG A 23 -3.49 -14.93 4.38
N ILE A 24 -4.82 -14.89 4.43
CA ILE A 24 -5.61 -13.68 4.59
C ILE A 24 -6.79 -14.00 5.49
N ASP A 25 -7.06 -13.12 6.44
CA ASP A 25 -8.35 -13.03 7.08
C ASP A 25 -9.21 -11.97 6.36
N THR A 26 -10.34 -12.46 5.88
CA THR A 26 -11.38 -11.78 5.11
C THR A 26 -12.69 -11.71 5.90
N SER A 27 -12.65 -12.04 7.18
CA SER A 27 -13.79 -11.93 8.10
C SER A 27 -14.33 -10.50 8.13
N ILE A 28 -15.67 -10.39 8.19
CA ILE A 28 -16.32 -9.11 8.45
C ILE A 28 -16.07 -8.78 9.92
N GLN A 29 -15.51 -7.61 10.19
CA GLN A 29 -15.16 -7.16 11.53
C GLN A 29 -16.26 -6.24 12.06
N GLU A 30 -16.75 -6.53 13.28
CA GLU A 30 -17.70 -5.66 13.99
C GLU A 30 -17.07 -4.30 14.32
N SER A 31 -15.75 -4.27 14.55
CA SER A 31 -14.96 -3.06 14.72
C SER A 31 -13.62 -3.17 14.02
N ILE A 32 -13.17 -2.09 13.39
CA ILE A 32 -11.89 -2.06 12.69
C ILE A 32 -10.80 -1.58 13.63
N THR A 33 -9.78 -2.41 13.82
CA THR A 33 -8.61 -2.04 14.61
C THR A 33 -7.76 -1.03 13.84
N TRP A 34 -7.68 0.20 14.36
CA TRP A 34 -6.72 1.19 13.90
C TRP A 34 -5.40 1.05 14.67
N LYS A 35 -4.29 1.04 13.95
CA LYS A 35 -2.95 0.86 14.51
C LYS A 35 -2.04 2.01 14.13
N ASN A 36 -1.14 2.37 15.03
CA ASN A 36 -0.09 3.33 14.75
C ASN A 36 0.97 2.70 13.84
N THR A 37 0.98 3.08 12.57
CA THR A 37 2.04 2.74 11.61
C THR A 37 2.83 3.99 11.29
N LYS A 38 4.08 4.06 11.76
CA LYS A 38 5.00 5.18 11.47
C LYS A 38 4.42 6.56 11.86
N GLY A 39 3.69 6.60 12.98
CA GLY A 39 3.08 7.82 13.50
C GLY A 39 1.77 8.22 12.81
N MET A 40 1.10 7.30 12.12
CA MET A 40 -0.22 7.49 11.52
C MET A 40 -1.17 6.41 12.01
N GLN A 41 -2.44 6.77 12.21
CA GLN A 41 -3.48 5.76 12.38
C GLN A 41 -3.72 5.07 11.05
N SER A 42 -3.67 3.74 11.05
CA SER A 42 -3.78 2.94 9.85
C SER A 42 -4.61 1.69 10.10
N CYS A 43 -5.41 1.29 9.13
CA CYS A 43 -6.10 0.02 9.15
C CYS A 43 -6.03 -0.68 7.78
N SER A 44 -6.35 -1.97 7.78
CA SER A 44 -6.41 -2.78 6.56
C SER A 44 -7.76 -3.47 6.49
N LEU A 45 -8.41 -3.40 5.33
CA LEU A 45 -9.73 -4.00 5.12
C LEU A 45 -9.68 -5.52 5.17
N LEU A 46 -8.55 -6.09 4.78
CA LEU A 46 -8.23 -7.51 4.89
C LEU A 46 -6.91 -7.65 5.64
N ILE A 47 -6.81 -8.70 6.43
CA ILE A 47 -5.65 -8.93 7.28
C ILE A 47 -4.77 -10.00 6.65
N ARG A 48 -3.48 -9.71 6.46
CA ARG A 48 -2.50 -10.68 5.96
C ARG A 48 -1.94 -11.49 7.12
N HIS A 49 -2.09 -12.81 7.03
CA HIS A 49 -1.35 -13.76 7.85
C HIS A 49 -0.08 -14.19 7.13
N ARG A 50 1.00 -14.37 7.89
CA ARG A 50 2.18 -15.06 7.35
C ARG A 50 1.82 -16.52 7.13
N SER A 51 2.06 -16.99 5.93
CA SER A 51 2.00 -18.40 5.59
C SER A 51 3.43 -18.93 5.48
N ASN A 52 3.63 -20.19 5.87
CA ASN A 52 4.91 -20.88 5.70
C ASN A 52 5.12 -21.38 4.26
N ASP A 53 4.27 -20.97 3.31
CA ASP A 53 4.50 -21.26 1.91
C ASP A 53 5.62 -20.36 1.38
N LYS A 54 6.53 -20.93 0.58
CA LYS A 54 7.69 -20.23 0.00
C LYS A 54 7.28 -19.19 -1.06
N ILE A 55 6.03 -18.72 -1.06
CA ILE A 55 5.50 -17.76 -2.02
C ILE A 55 5.86 -16.36 -1.52
N ASP A 56 6.77 -15.69 -2.24
CA ASP A 56 7.07 -14.29 -1.99
C ASP A 56 5.80 -13.45 -2.17
N GLY A 57 5.51 -12.51 -1.26
CA GLY A 57 4.32 -11.65 -1.32
C GLY A 57 2.99 -12.34 -0.96
N ASN A 58 1.89 -11.84 -1.52
CA ASN A 58 0.55 -12.34 -1.21
C ASN A 58 -0.19 -12.76 -2.51
N PRO A 59 -0.57 -14.04 -2.65
CA PRO A 59 -1.21 -14.56 -3.88
C PRO A 59 -2.47 -13.83 -4.31
N PHE A 60 -3.30 -13.37 -3.37
CA PHE A 60 -4.51 -12.62 -3.69
C PHE A 60 -4.17 -11.28 -4.35
N ILE A 61 -3.21 -10.54 -3.79
CA ILE A 61 -2.73 -9.29 -4.41
C ILE A 61 -2.13 -9.56 -5.79
N TYR A 62 -1.42 -10.66 -5.97
CA TYR A 62 -0.93 -11.05 -7.30
C TYR A 62 -2.05 -11.35 -8.28
N ALA A 63 -3.09 -12.07 -7.85
CA ALA A 63 -4.26 -12.32 -8.67
C ALA A 63 -4.97 -11.02 -9.09
N LEU A 64 -5.15 -10.08 -8.15
CA LEU A 64 -5.74 -8.76 -8.44
C LEU A 64 -4.87 -7.92 -9.40
N LYS A 65 -3.55 -8.06 -9.30
CA LYS A 65 -2.59 -7.34 -10.16
C LYS A 65 -2.25 -8.09 -11.46
N LYS A 66 -2.78 -9.30 -11.66
CA LYS A 66 -2.43 -10.22 -12.76
C LYS A 66 -0.91 -10.48 -12.85
N LEU A 67 -0.28 -10.75 -11.70
CA LEU A 67 1.15 -11.02 -11.57
C LEU A 67 1.41 -12.50 -11.24
N ASN A 68 2.62 -12.98 -11.55
CA ASN A 68 3.13 -14.30 -11.14
C ASN A 68 2.19 -15.47 -11.47
N ASP A 69 1.48 -15.39 -12.61
CA ASP A 69 0.51 -16.41 -13.04
C ASP A 69 -0.57 -16.74 -11.99
N CYS A 70 -0.84 -15.80 -11.08
CA CYS A 70 -1.92 -15.91 -10.11
C CYS A 70 -3.25 -15.48 -10.74
N LYS A 71 -4.29 -16.30 -10.54
CA LYS A 71 -5.66 -16.05 -10.98
C LYS A 71 -6.60 -16.20 -9.79
N ILE A 72 -7.71 -15.48 -9.80
CA ILE A 72 -8.81 -15.64 -8.85
C ILE A 72 -10.09 -15.80 -9.65
N ASP A 73 -10.94 -16.74 -9.24
CA ASP A 73 -12.24 -16.90 -9.87
C ASP A 73 -13.20 -15.77 -9.46
N ARG A 74 -14.22 -15.53 -10.28
CA ARG A 74 -15.14 -14.42 -10.09
C ARG A 74 -15.94 -14.53 -8.78
N ILE A 75 -16.33 -15.73 -8.37
CA ILE A 75 -17.16 -15.94 -7.18
C ILE A 75 -16.34 -15.60 -5.95
N SER A 76 -15.13 -16.16 -5.83
CA SER A 76 -14.20 -15.85 -4.74
C SER A 76 -13.88 -14.36 -4.67
N LEU A 77 -13.64 -13.72 -5.82
CA LEU A 77 -13.36 -12.28 -5.87
C LEU A 77 -14.56 -11.46 -5.37
N LEU A 78 -15.78 -11.79 -5.79
CA LEU A 78 -16.99 -11.10 -5.35
C LEU A 78 -17.20 -11.23 -3.84
N THR A 79 -17.05 -12.45 -3.30
CA THR A 79 -17.20 -12.70 -1.86
C THR A 79 -16.18 -11.90 -1.05
N ILE A 80 -14.90 -11.98 -1.40
CA ILE A 80 -13.85 -11.23 -0.68
C ILE A 80 -14.05 -9.72 -0.82
N SER A 81 -14.48 -9.26 -2.00
CA SER A 81 -14.73 -7.83 -2.25
C SER A 81 -15.91 -7.29 -1.47
N LYS A 82 -16.94 -8.12 -1.23
CA LYS A 82 -18.09 -7.79 -0.37
C LYS A 82 -17.62 -7.65 1.07
N ASN A 83 -16.86 -8.61 1.60
CA ASN A 83 -16.38 -8.53 2.98
C ASN A 83 -15.45 -7.32 3.19
N ALA A 84 -14.57 -7.04 2.24
CA ALA A 84 -13.72 -5.84 2.28
C ALA A 84 -14.55 -4.54 2.25
N GLU A 85 -15.72 -4.55 1.60
CA GLU A 85 -16.62 -3.41 1.55
C GLU A 85 -17.36 -3.19 2.87
N GLU A 86 -17.78 -4.26 3.54
CA GLU A 86 -18.33 -4.17 4.91
C GLU A 86 -17.28 -3.66 5.89
N ASN A 87 -16.05 -4.19 5.82
CA ASN A 87 -14.95 -3.69 6.65
C ASN A 87 -14.63 -2.22 6.34
N LEU A 88 -14.82 -1.78 5.09
CA LEU A 88 -14.69 -0.38 4.73
C LEU A 88 -15.79 0.48 5.35
N ASN A 89 -17.05 0.02 5.36
CA ASN A 89 -18.16 0.70 6.04
C ASN A 89 -17.82 0.93 7.51
N THR A 90 -17.39 -0.12 8.21
CA THR A 90 -17.01 -0.04 9.61
C THR A 90 -15.82 0.89 9.83
N ALA A 91 -14.80 0.84 8.96
CA ALA A 91 -13.59 1.65 9.11
C ALA A 91 -13.87 3.16 9.03
N ILE A 92 -14.75 3.58 8.13
CA ILE A 92 -15.03 5.00 7.88
C ILE A 92 -16.25 5.52 8.64
N SER A 93 -16.94 4.66 9.39
CA SER A 93 -18.12 5.05 10.17
C SER A 93 -17.77 6.16 11.17
N GLY A 94 -18.52 7.26 11.15
CA GLY A 94 -18.28 8.43 12.00
C GLY A 94 -17.00 9.20 11.69
N LYS A 95 -16.31 8.89 10.58
CA LYS A 95 -15.13 9.63 10.13
C LYS A 95 -15.50 10.62 9.03
N ASP A 96 -14.78 11.73 9.02
CA ASP A 96 -14.84 12.71 7.94
C ASP A 96 -13.42 12.97 7.41
N TYR A 97 -13.32 13.19 6.10
CA TYR A 97 -12.06 13.48 5.43
C TYR A 97 -12.29 14.53 4.36
N ASP A 98 -11.40 15.50 4.32
CA ASP A 98 -11.43 16.57 3.32
C ASP A 98 -10.76 16.10 2.01
N LEU A 99 -9.71 15.28 2.13
CA LEU A 99 -8.86 14.87 1.01
C LEU A 99 -8.48 13.39 1.09
N ILE A 100 -8.72 12.66 0.01
CA ILE A 100 -8.30 11.27 -0.18
C ILE A 100 -7.13 11.25 -1.17
N ILE A 101 -5.95 10.89 -0.70
CA ILE A 101 -4.75 10.77 -1.52
C ILE A 101 -4.47 9.31 -1.83
N ILE A 102 -4.37 8.98 -3.13
CA ILE A 102 -4.07 7.61 -3.56
C ILE A 102 -2.55 7.44 -3.64
N ILE A 103 -2.01 6.48 -2.90
CA ILE A 103 -0.61 6.10 -3.01
C ILE A 103 -0.37 5.45 -4.38
N PRO A 104 0.62 5.93 -5.17
CA PRO A 104 0.88 5.40 -6.49
C PRO A 104 1.19 3.90 -6.47
N SER A 105 0.41 3.13 -7.23
CA SER A 105 0.61 1.69 -7.41
C SER A 105 0.41 1.29 -8.87
N SER A 106 0.93 0.11 -9.24
CA SER A 106 0.69 -0.49 -10.56
C SER A 106 -0.72 -1.05 -10.73
N SER A 107 -1.55 -0.97 -9.69
CA SER A 107 -2.90 -1.51 -9.66
C SER A 107 -3.95 -0.42 -9.50
N LYS A 108 -5.18 -0.69 -9.96
CA LYS A 108 -6.33 0.20 -9.77
C LYS A 108 -6.97 0.05 -8.37
N ILE A 109 -6.44 -0.82 -7.50
CA ILE A 109 -7.05 -1.14 -6.20
C ILE A 109 -7.25 0.12 -5.35
N GLY A 110 -6.21 0.95 -5.22
CA GLY A 110 -6.31 2.21 -4.45
C GLY A 110 -7.35 3.18 -5.03
N HIS A 111 -7.50 3.24 -6.35
CA HIS A 111 -8.54 4.05 -7.00
C HIS A 111 -9.94 3.52 -6.72
N ILE A 112 -10.12 2.20 -6.71
CA ILE A 112 -11.41 1.56 -6.41
C ILE A 112 -11.80 1.87 -4.96
N ILE A 113 -10.87 1.74 -4.01
CA ILE A 113 -11.11 2.05 -2.60
C ILE A 113 -11.45 3.53 -2.43
N ALA A 114 -10.63 4.44 -2.98
CA ALA A 114 -10.87 5.88 -2.88
C ALA A 114 -12.24 6.29 -3.44
N LYS A 115 -12.66 5.71 -4.57
CA LYS A 115 -14.00 5.96 -5.14
C LYS A 115 -15.12 5.47 -4.23
N ARG A 116 -14.96 4.29 -3.62
CA ARG A 116 -15.94 3.76 -2.64
C ARG A 116 -16.06 4.65 -1.41
N ILE A 117 -14.94 5.21 -0.94
CA ILE A 117 -14.92 6.14 0.19
C ILE A 117 -15.59 7.46 -0.20
N LYS A 118 -15.25 8.05 -1.34
CA LYS A 118 -15.89 9.27 -1.86
C LYS A 118 -17.41 9.16 -1.99
N ASN A 119 -17.92 7.98 -2.35
CA ASN A 119 -19.36 7.76 -2.43
C ASN A 119 -20.05 7.77 -1.05
N LYS A 120 -19.31 7.54 0.04
CA LYS A 120 -19.82 7.51 1.42
C LYS A 120 -19.52 8.81 2.17
N ILE A 121 -18.42 9.47 1.82
CA ILE A 121 -17.99 10.77 2.35
C ILE A 121 -18.02 11.75 1.17
N SER A 122 -19.19 12.30 0.91
CA SER A 122 -19.47 13.10 -0.30
C SER A 122 -18.68 14.40 -0.38
N ASN A 123 -18.17 14.92 0.74
CA ASN A 123 -17.38 16.16 0.77
C ASN A 123 -15.90 15.94 0.43
N ALA A 124 -15.37 14.72 0.62
CA ALA A 124 -13.96 14.42 0.41
C ALA A 124 -13.53 14.65 -1.06
N ILE A 125 -12.37 15.21 -1.33
CA ILE A 125 -11.82 15.34 -2.70
C ILE A 125 -10.85 14.20 -2.97
N ILE A 126 -10.84 13.64 -4.19
CA ILE A 126 -9.85 12.61 -4.56
C ILE A 126 -8.64 13.27 -5.23
N GLY A 127 -7.52 13.29 -4.52
CA GLY A 127 -6.20 13.71 -5.01
C GLY A 127 -5.43 12.58 -5.70
N ALA A 128 -5.95 12.05 -6.82
CA ALA A 128 -5.38 10.85 -7.47
C ALA A 128 -3.99 11.03 -8.09
N LYS A 129 -3.55 12.27 -8.31
CA LYS A 129 -2.29 12.61 -9.01
C LYS A 129 -1.33 13.43 -8.16
N ILE A 130 -1.57 13.55 -6.85
CA ILE A 130 -0.70 14.31 -5.93
C ILE A 130 0.71 13.71 -5.91
N PHE A 131 0.80 12.39 -5.80
CA PHE A 131 2.09 11.69 -5.81
C PHE A 131 2.36 10.97 -7.13
N ARG A 132 3.65 10.78 -7.41
CA ARG A 132 4.16 9.83 -8.40
C ARG A 132 5.24 8.96 -7.80
N LYS A 133 5.44 7.77 -8.38
CA LYS A 133 6.65 6.99 -8.09
C LYS A 133 7.86 7.69 -8.69
N ASN A 134 8.96 7.67 -7.96
CA ASN A 134 10.27 8.03 -8.49
C ASN A 134 10.77 6.97 -9.45
N PHE A 135 11.59 7.40 -10.40
CA PHE A 135 12.42 6.55 -11.24
C PHE A 135 13.73 6.24 -10.53
N ASN A 136 14.40 5.17 -10.98
CA ASN A 136 15.67 4.74 -10.39
C ASN A 136 16.75 5.84 -10.42
N HIS A 137 16.80 6.68 -11.46
CA HIS A 137 17.75 7.80 -11.52
C HIS A 137 17.52 8.87 -10.45
N GLU A 138 16.27 9.11 -10.05
CA GLU A 138 15.94 10.08 -9.00
C GLU A 138 16.35 9.54 -7.63
N ILE A 139 16.21 8.23 -7.42
CA ILE A 139 16.68 7.58 -6.18
C ILE A 139 18.20 7.58 -6.10
N ILE A 140 18.90 7.39 -7.21
CA ILE A 140 20.36 7.51 -7.27
C ILE A 140 20.78 8.90 -6.78
N GLN A 141 20.18 9.96 -7.32
CA GLN A 141 20.46 11.33 -6.90
C GLN A 141 20.18 11.57 -5.42
N GLN A 142 19.08 11.05 -4.88
CA GLN A 142 18.77 11.12 -3.45
C GLN A 142 19.88 10.48 -2.60
N ILE A 143 20.28 9.26 -2.95
CA ILE A 143 21.30 8.52 -2.22
C ILE A 143 22.66 9.23 -2.27
N GLU A 144 23.04 9.76 -3.44
CA GLU A 144 24.31 10.49 -3.60
C GLU A 144 24.33 11.84 -2.89
N SER A 145 23.15 12.43 -2.63
CA SER A 145 23.00 13.75 -1.99
C SER A 145 22.95 13.72 -0.46
N GLN A 146 22.97 12.54 0.18
CA GLN A 146 22.80 12.40 1.62
C GLN A 146 23.95 11.61 2.24
N GLU A 147 24.16 11.83 3.54
CA GLU A 147 25.14 11.08 4.31
C GLU A 147 24.67 9.63 4.54
N ILE A 148 25.61 8.69 4.36
CA ILE A 148 25.34 7.26 4.48
C ILE A 148 26.12 6.73 5.68
N LYS A 149 25.44 5.98 6.55
CA LYS A 149 26.10 5.36 7.71
C LYS A 149 27.10 4.32 7.21
N GLU A 150 28.30 4.29 7.81
CA GLU A 150 29.40 3.40 7.42
C GLU A 150 28.95 1.94 7.23
N LYS A 151 28.16 1.42 8.18
CA LYS A 151 27.60 0.05 8.17
C LYS A 151 26.74 -0.29 6.95
N ASP A 152 26.17 0.72 6.28
CA ASP A 152 25.22 0.54 5.17
C ASP A 152 25.89 0.68 3.78
N HIS A 153 27.15 1.18 3.70
CA HIS A 153 27.84 1.46 2.43
C HIS A 153 27.86 0.27 1.47
N LYS A 154 28.15 -0.94 1.98
CA LYS A 154 28.20 -2.14 1.14
C LYS A 154 26.85 -2.43 0.49
N GLN A 155 25.77 -2.35 1.25
CA GLN A 155 24.43 -2.63 0.73
C GLN A 155 23.94 -1.51 -0.22
N ILE A 156 24.27 -0.26 0.09
CA ILE A 156 23.97 0.87 -0.79
C ILE A 156 24.72 0.74 -2.11
N SER A 157 26.01 0.39 -2.10
CA SER A 157 26.80 0.21 -3.32
C SER A 157 26.18 -0.84 -4.24
N ILE A 158 25.74 -1.98 -3.68
CA ILE A 158 25.00 -3.02 -4.42
C ILE A 158 23.69 -2.47 -4.99
N LEU A 159 22.93 -1.71 -4.19
CA LEU A 159 21.69 -1.07 -4.63
C LEU A 159 21.95 -0.11 -5.79
N LEU A 160 22.89 0.82 -5.66
CA LEU A 160 23.23 1.81 -6.70
C LEU A 160 23.63 1.11 -8.01
N SER A 161 24.46 0.07 -7.94
CA SER A 161 24.81 -0.75 -9.12
C SER A 161 23.56 -1.31 -9.82
N SER A 162 22.60 -1.83 -9.05
CA SER A 162 21.34 -2.33 -9.61
C SER A 162 20.45 -1.23 -10.22
N LEU A 163 20.42 -0.04 -9.61
CA LEU A 163 19.62 1.09 -10.09
C LEU A 163 20.22 1.69 -11.37
N HIS A 164 21.54 1.80 -11.46
CA HIS A 164 22.23 2.30 -12.66
C HIS A 164 22.01 1.41 -13.88
N LYS A 165 21.83 0.10 -13.71
CA LYS A 165 21.49 -0.82 -14.82
C LYS A 165 20.09 -0.56 -15.39
N ALA A 166 19.20 0.07 -14.63
CA ALA A 166 17.80 0.29 -15.01
C ALA A 166 17.33 1.72 -14.71
N LYS A 167 18.13 2.76 -15.00
CA LYS A 167 17.87 4.16 -14.61
C LYS A 167 16.48 4.70 -14.97
N LYS A 168 15.93 4.28 -16.11
CA LYS A 168 14.64 4.74 -16.64
C LYS A 168 13.43 3.96 -16.09
N HIS A 169 13.64 2.92 -15.28
CA HIS A 169 12.56 2.14 -14.71
C HIS A 169 12.00 2.82 -13.46
N GLN A 170 10.70 2.64 -13.22
CA GLN A 170 10.08 3.07 -11.96
C GLN A 170 10.71 2.32 -10.78
N PHE A 171 10.99 3.05 -9.72
CA PHE A 171 11.57 2.50 -8.52
C PHE A 171 10.63 1.55 -7.79
N ALA A 172 11.18 0.43 -7.34
CA ALA A 172 10.43 -0.62 -6.65
C ALA A 172 11.04 -0.87 -5.26
N LEU A 173 10.57 -0.11 -4.27
CA LEU A 173 11.05 -0.19 -2.88
C LEU A 173 11.02 -1.61 -2.30
N LYS A 174 10.10 -2.47 -2.76
CA LYS A 174 10.02 -3.87 -2.34
C LYS A 174 11.31 -4.68 -2.61
N LYS A 175 12.10 -4.30 -3.62
CA LYS A 175 13.38 -4.92 -3.96
C LYS A 175 14.54 -4.44 -3.08
N VAL A 176 14.32 -3.40 -2.28
CA VAL A 176 15.33 -2.82 -1.40
C VAL A 176 15.32 -3.55 -0.05
N PRO A 177 16.49 -4.01 0.45
CA PRO A 177 16.62 -4.56 1.80
C PRO A 177 16.09 -3.61 2.86
N ARG A 178 15.36 -4.14 3.86
CA ARG A 178 14.68 -3.29 4.86
C ARG A 178 15.61 -2.34 5.60
N GLY A 179 16.84 -2.78 5.89
CA GLY A 179 17.83 -2.00 6.66
C GLY A 179 18.24 -0.69 6.00
N ILE A 180 18.15 -0.59 4.67
CA ILE A 180 18.58 0.59 3.91
C ILE A 180 17.41 1.35 3.25
N ARG A 181 16.16 0.99 3.56
CA ARG A 181 14.99 1.65 2.95
C ARG A 181 14.82 3.11 3.37
N GLU A 182 15.43 3.53 4.48
CA GLU A 182 15.39 4.92 4.94
C GLU A 182 16.07 5.88 3.96
N TYR A 183 17.07 5.41 3.23
CA TYR A 183 17.81 6.19 2.23
C TYR A 183 17.05 6.39 0.92
N CYS A 184 15.86 5.81 0.77
CA CYS A 184 15.10 5.80 -0.48
C CYS A 184 13.70 6.37 -0.28
N ASN A 185 13.43 7.56 -0.81
CA ASN A 185 12.07 8.07 -0.88
C ASN A 185 11.42 7.62 -2.21
N PRO A 186 10.45 6.69 -2.20
CA PRO A 186 9.86 6.18 -3.43
C PRO A 186 8.90 7.17 -4.11
N LEU A 187 8.59 8.30 -3.49
CA LEU A 187 7.58 9.25 -3.94
C LEU A 187 8.18 10.62 -4.28
N SER A 188 7.54 11.28 -5.24
CA SER A 188 7.67 12.72 -5.48
C SER A 188 6.28 13.34 -5.60
N VAL A 189 6.19 14.63 -5.30
CA VAL A 189 4.97 15.42 -5.51
C VAL A 189 4.88 15.87 -6.95
N LYS A 190 3.70 15.73 -7.54
CA LYS A 190 3.33 16.33 -8.82
C LYS A 190 2.51 17.61 -8.65
N ASP A 191 1.65 17.62 -7.64
CA ASP A 191 0.77 18.74 -7.31
C ASP A 191 0.56 18.76 -5.80
N ASN A 192 0.89 19.88 -5.16
CA ASN A 192 0.77 20.09 -3.72
C ASN A 192 -0.42 20.98 -3.33
N LYS A 193 -1.18 21.54 -4.29
CA LYS A 193 -2.22 22.52 -4.00
C LYS A 193 -3.27 21.98 -3.02
N LEU A 194 -3.75 20.76 -3.26
CA LEU A 194 -4.71 20.12 -2.37
C LEU A 194 -4.10 19.78 -1.00
N ILE A 195 -2.80 19.47 -0.93
CA ILE A 195 -2.13 19.20 0.36
C ILE A 195 -2.15 20.45 1.24
N THR A 196 -1.93 21.62 0.64
CA THR A 196 -1.89 22.89 1.39
C THR A 196 -3.28 23.38 1.82
N GLU A 197 -4.35 22.94 1.16
CA GLU A 197 -5.72 23.42 1.40
C GLU A 197 -6.47 22.61 2.46
N TYR A 198 -6.11 21.35 2.69
CA TYR A 198 -6.90 20.40 3.46
C TYR A 198 -6.14 19.78 4.63
N ASN A 199 -6.82 19.59 5.76
CA ASN A 199 -6.21 19.12 7.00
C ASN A 199 -6.55 17.67 7.32
N ASN A 200 -7.76 17.19 7.05
CA ASN A 200 -8.13 15.80 7.31
C ASN A 200 -7.87 14.94 6.08
N ILE A 201 -6.70 14.31 6.05
CA ILE A 201 -6.19 13.58 4.89
C ILE A 201 -6.26 12.08 5.12
N LEU A 202 -6.91 11.36 4.20
CA LEU A 202 -6.87 9.92 4.14
C LEU A 202 -5.93 9.46 3.03
N LEU A 203 -4.91 8.68 3.38
CA LEU A 203 -4.09 7.93 2.43
C LEU A 203 -4.74 6.60 2.09
N VAL A 204 -4.79 6.27 0.81
CA VAL A 204 -5.30 4.98 0.32
C VAL A 204 -4.20 4.21 -0.41
N ASP A 205 -3.92 2.99 0.04
CA ASP A 205 -2.92 2.09 -0.57
C ASP A 205 -3.54 0.72 -0.88
N ASP A 206 -2.88 -0.06 -1.75
CA ASP A 206 -3.26 -1.45 -1.95
C ASP A 206 -2.71 -2.38 -0.87
N THR A 207 -1.50 -2.12 -0.37
CA THR A 207 -0.85 -2.99 0.59
C THR A 207 0.04 -2.23 1.55
N VAL A 208 -0.08 -2.55 2.83
CA VAL A 208 0.85 -2.03 3.85
C VAL A 208 1.73 -3.17 4.36
N SER A 209 3.05 -2.95 4.26
CA SER A 209 4.06 -3.86 4.80
C SER A 209 4.90 -3.16 5.86
N SER A 210 6.08 -2.63 5.52
CA SER A 210 6.93 -1.90 6.48
C SER A 210 6.47 -0.47 6.78
N GLY A 211 5.42 0.01 6.11
CA GLY A 211 4.94 1.39 6.22
C GLY A 211 5.87 2.46 5.64
N THR A 212 6.99 2.09 4.99
CA THR A 212 8.00 3.06 4.53
C THR A 212 7.44 4.03 3.48
N THR A 213 6.64 3.56 2.51
CA THR A 213 5.99 4.45 1.53
C THR A 213 5.07 5.45 2.21
N LEU A 214 4.27 4.99 3.18
CA LEU A 214 3.36 5.84 3.94
C LEU A 214 4.12 6.87 4.78
N TYR A 215 5.22 6.45 5.43
CA TYR A 215 6.06 7.37 6.18
C TYR A 215 6.60 8.49 5.28
N ASN A 216 7.12 8.15 4.10
CA ASN A 216 7.57 9.15 3.13
C ASN A 216 6.43 10.06 2.68
N ALA A 217 5.24 9.51 2.38
CA ALA A 217 4.06 10.30 2.05
C ALA A 217 3.71 11.30 3.16
N LYS A 218 3.73 10.85 4.43
CA LYS A 218 3.53 11.70 5.61
C LYS A 218 4.55 12.83 5.70
N GLN A 219 5.84 12.52 5.56
CA GLN A 219 6.90 13.55 5.63
C GLN A 219 6.70 14.61 4.54
N ILE A 220 6.36 14.18 3.32
CA ILE A 220 6.08 15.08 2.21
C ILE A 220 4.82 15.92 2.48
N ILE A 221 3.75 15.33 3.00
CA ILE A 221 2.53 16.08 3.33
C ILE A 221 2.83 17.14 4.39
N HIS A 222 3.51 16.77 5.47
CA HIS A 222 3.84 17.72 6.53
C HIS A 222 4.84 18.80 6.11
N SER A 223 5.67 18.58 5.10
CA SER A 223 6.53 19.64 4.56
C SER A 223 5.73 20.75 3.86
N PHE A 224 4.50 20.47 3.41
CA PHE A 224 3.59 21.46 2.82
C PHE A 224 2.48 21.90 3.77
N ASN A 225 2.00 21.00 4.63
CA ASN A 225 0.97 21.27 5.64
C ASN A 225 1.33 20.57 6.96
N PRO A 226 2.07 21.24 7.87
CA PRO A 226 2.46 20.69 9.16
C PRO A 226 1.28 20.26 10.05
N ASN A 227 0.11 20.87 9.85
CA ASN A 227 -1.09 20.64 10.67
C ASN A 227 -2.00 19.52 10.14
N ALA A 228 -1.66 18.91 9.01
CA ALA A 228 -2.47 17.84 8.44
C ALA A 228 -2.60 16.63 9.39
N SER A 229 -3.82 16.22 9.69
CA SER A 229 -4.14 14.93 10.30
C SER A 229 -4.16 13.87 9.21
N ILE A 230 -3.39 12.79 9.39
CA ILE A 230 -3.21 11.77 8.37
C ILE A 230 -3.60 10.40 8.91
N GLU A 231 -4.59 9.80 8.26
CA GLU A 231 -4.98 8.41 8.46
C GLU A 231 -4.73 7.58 7.20
N VAL A 232 -4.71 6.25 7.33
CA VAL A 232 -4.43 5.33 6.22
C VAL A 232 -5.42 4.19 6.19
N ILE A 233 -5.99 3.93 5.01
CA ILE A 233 -6.72 2.70 4.70
C ILE A 233 -5.98 1.95 3.60
N SER A 234 -5.81 0.65 3.78
CA SER A 234 -5.30 -0.22 2.72
C SER A 234 -6.17 -1.45 2.50
N LEU A 235 -6.10 -2.06 1.31
CA LEU A 235 -6.82 -3.31 1.09
C LEU A 235 -6.28 -4.42 1.99
N LEU A 236 -4.95 -4.56 2.07
CA LEU A 236 -4.31 -5.68 2.75
C LEU A 236 -3.07 -5.22 3.55
N GLY A 237 -3.01 -5.58 4.82
CA GLY A 237 -1.85 -5.31 5.67
C GLY A 237 -1.66 -6.38 6.73
N THR A 238 -0.47 -6.45 7.34
CA THR A 238 -0.19 -7.44 8.39
C THR A 238 -0.72 -7.00 9.75
N ILE A 239 -1.19 -7.95 10.56
CA ILE A 239 -1.26 -7.74 12.01
C ILE A 239 0.19 -7.60 12.49
N HIS A 240 0.58 -6.41 12.91
CA HIS A 240 1.71 -6.24 13.83
C HIS A 240 1.20 -6.37 15.26
#